data_AF-A0A1B6CBJ4-F1
#
_entry.id   AF-A0A1B6CBJ4-F1
#
_cell.length_a   1.000
_cell.length_b   1.000
_cell.length_c   1.000
_cell.angle_alpha   90.00
_cell.angle_beta   90.00
_cell.angle_gamma   90.00
#
_symmetry.space_group_name_H-M   'P 1'
#
loop_
_entity.id
_entity.type
_entity.pdbx_description
1 polymer ?
#
loop_
_entity_poly.entity_id
_entity_poly.type
_entity_poly.pdbx_seq_one_letter_code
_entity_poly.pdbx_strand_id
1 'polypeptide(L)'
;GEMGGESEVHSEFVDFPRERPVVKRQMANLKQEGEMGGQSEKHSEYINFPRERPVVKRQMDNLKQEGEMGGESEVHSEFVDFPRERPVVKRQMANLKQEGEMGGQSEKHSEYINFPRERPVVKRQMDNLKQEGEMGGES
;
A
#
# COMPACT_ATOMS: atom_id res chain seq x y z
N GLY A 1 21.92 -82.51 86.11
CA GLY A 1 21.51 -83.79 85.51
C GLY A 1 20.75 -83.47 84.25
N GLU A 2 21.28 -83.84 83.10
CA GLU A 2 20.68 -83.62 81.78
C GLU A 2 19.60 -84.70 81.54
N MET A 3 18.37 -84.29 81.26
CA MET A 3 17.31 -85.19 80.80
C MET A 3 17.34 -85.27 79.27
N GLY A 4 18.24 -86.10 78.73
CA GLY A 4 18.27 -86.46 77.31
C GLY A 4 17.74 -87.88 77.13
N GLY A 5 16.45 -88.03 76.89
CA GLY A 5 15.83 -89.32 76.59
C GLY A 5 14.91 -89.17 75.40
N GLU A 6 15.42 -89.44 74.21
CA GLU A 6 14.61 -89.55 73.00
C GLU A 6 13.81 -90.85 73.11
N SER A 7 12.48 -90.79 72.98
CA SER A 7 11.63 -91.97 73.09
C SER A 7 11.93 -92.99 71.99
N GLU A 8 11.84 -94.29 72.26
CA GLU A 8 12.06 -95.37 71.27
C GLU A 8 11.20 -95.20 70.00
N VAL A 9 10.04 -94.57 70.13
CA VAL A 9 9.13 -94.25 69.01
C VAL A 9 9.73 -93.19 68.06
N HIS A 10 10.61 -92.33 68.57
CA HIS A 10 11.26 -91.27 67.78
C HIS A 10 12.41 -91.82 66.93
N SER A 11 13.15 -92.82 67.42
CA SER A 11 14.27 -93.42 66.67
C SER A 11 13.81 -94.40 65.58
N GLU A 12 12.61 -94.96 65.68
CA GLU A 12 12.05 -95.86 64.66
C GLU A 12 11.37 -95.13 63.49
N PHE A 13 11.01 -93.85 63.65
CA PHE A 13 10.35 -93.11 62.59
C PHE A 13 11.37 -92.47 61.63
N VAL A 14 11.63 -93.14 60.51
CA VAL A 14 12.45 -92.63 59.41
C VAL A 14 11.55 -92.16 58.27
N ASP A 15 11.55 -90.86 58.00
CA ASP A 15 10.81 -90.26 56.87
C ASP A 15 11.53 -90.55 55.54
N PHE A 16 11.01 -91.54 54.80
CA PHE A 16 11.46 -91.78 53.42
C PHE A 16 10.71 -90.86 52.44
N PRO A 17 11.40 -90.19 51.50
CA PRO A 17 10.75 -89.37 50.49
C PRO A 17 9.90 -90.24 49.56
N ARG A 18 8.61 -89.91 49.44
CA ARG A 18 7.67 -90.63 48.55
C ARG A 18 7.69 -89.99 47.16
N GLU A 19 8.03 -90.76 46.14
CA GLU A 19 7.96 -90.30 44.76
C GLU A 19 6.52 -90.35 44.22
N ARG A 20 6.15 -89.34 43.41
CA ARG A 20 4.83 -89.29 42.78
C ARG A 20 4.82 -90.12 41.49
N PRO A 21 3.75 -90.88 41.20
CA PRO A 21 3.66 -91.66 39.97
C PRO A 21 3.64 -90.75 38.73
N VAL A 22 4.34 -91.17 37.67
CA VAL A 22 4.38 -90.43 36.40
C VAL A 22 3.12 -90.71 35.59
N VAL A 23 2.23 -89.72 35.48
CA VAL A 23 1.02 -89.81 34.67
C VAL A 23 1.30 -89.30 33.25
N LYS A 24 1.12 -90.15 32.24
CA LYS A 24 1.20 -89.74 30.83
C LYS A 24 -0.11 -89.07 30.39
N ARG A 25 -0.02 -87.86 29.83
CA ARG A 25 -1.19 -87.18 29.22
C ARG A 25 -1.53 -87.83 27.89
N GLN A 26 -2.80 -88.16 27.67
CA GLN A 26 -3.29 -88.55 26.35
C GLN A 26 -3.52 -87.30 25.50
N MET A 27 -3.07 -87.34 24.24
CA MET A 27 -3.32 -86.25 23.30
C MET A 27 -4.70 -86.44 22.65
N ALA A 28 -5.43 -85.35 22.46
CA ALA A 28 -6.70 -85.35 21.75
C ALA A 28 -6.47 -85.44 20.24
N ASN A 29 -7.21 -86.32 19.56
CA ASN A 29 -7.09 -86.55 18.10
C ASN A 29 -8.24 -85.94 17.28
N LEU A 30 -9.10 -85.12 17.90
CA LEU A 30 -10.24 -84.55 17.21
C LEU A 30 -9.81 -83.37 16.34
N LYS A 31 -10.16 -83.41 15.05
CA LYS A 31 -9.97 -82.31 14.11
C LYS A 31 -11.32 -81.64 13.87
N GLN A 32 -11.34 -80.31 13.77
CA GLN A 32 -12.52 -79.62 13.24
C GLN A 32 -12.61 -79.91 11.74
N GLU A 33 -13.69 -80.54 11.31
CA GLU A 33 -14.02 -80.73 9.90
C GLU A 33 -15.17 -79.80 9.50
N GLY A 34 -15.10 -79.30 8.27
CA GLY A 34 -16.13 -78.48 7.62
C GLY A 34 -15.79 -77.00 7.52
N GLU A 35 -16.11 -76.40 6.37
CA GLU A 35 -16.17 -74.94 6.21
C GLU A 35 -17.55 -74.46 6.67
N MET A 36 -17.62 -73.70 7.76
CA MET A 36 -18.85 -72.99 8.11
C MET A 36 -19.01 -71.80 7.18
N GLY A 37 -20.05 -71.83 6.34
CA GLY A 37 -20.38 -70.73 5.44
C GLY A 37 -20.50 -69.41 6.21
N GLY A 38 -19.58 -68.49 5.96
CA GLY A 38 -19.43 -67.24 6.72
C GLY A 38 -20.44 -66.14 6.35
N GLN A 39 -21.52 -66.46 5.64
CA GLN A 39 -22.51 -65.47 5.20
C GLN A 39 -23.89 -65.84 5.76
N SER A 40 -24.47 -64.88 6.50
CA SER A 40 -25.84 -64.97 6.98
C SER A 40 -26.81 -64.38 5.95
N GLU A 41 -28.08 -64.78 5.97
CA GLU A 41 -29.13 -64.28 5.07
C GLU A 41 -29.24 -62.73 5.11
N LYS A 42 -28.95 -62.13 6.27
CA LYS A 42 -28.94 -60.67 6.45
C LYS A 42 -27.86 -59.97 5.63
N HIS A 43 -26.76 -60.65 5.32
CA HIS A 43 -25.68 -60.07 4.52
C HIS A 43 -26.08 -59.93 3.05
N SER A 44 -26.86 -60.87 2.51
CA SER A 44 -27.40 -60.78 1.15
C SER A 44 -28.52 -59.76 1.00
N GLU A 45 -29.25 -59.48 2.09
CA GLU A 45 -30.43 -58.59 2.06
C GLU A 45 -30.05 -57.11 2.16
N TYR A 46 -28.94 -56.79 2.85
CA TYR A 46 -28.43 -55.43 2.99
C TYR A 46 -27.28 -55.13 2.03
N ILE A 47 -27.58 -55.10 0.73
CA ILE A 47 -26.67 -54.58 -0.28
C ILE A 47 -26.84 -53.06 -0.30
N ASN A 48 -25.74 -52.32 -0.10
CA ASN A 48 -25.74 -50.86 -0.07
C ASN A 48 -26.20 -50.29 -1.44
N PHE A 49 -27.49 -50.02 -1.58
CA PHE A 49 -28.01 -49.32 -2.76
C PHE A 49 -27.49 -47.88 -2.75
N PRO A 50 -26.78 -47.43 -3.80
CA PRO A 50 -26.37 -46.04 -3.90
C PRO A 50 -27.62 -45.16 -4.04
N ARG A 51 -27.89 -44.33 -3.02
CA ARG A 51 -28.94 -43.31 -3.08
C ARG A 51 -28.45 -42.14 -3.93
N GLU A 52 -29.03 -41.96 -5.11
CA GLU A 52 -28.77 -40.79 -5.94
C GLU A 52 -29.44 -39.55 -5.33
N ARG A 53 -28.76 -38.39 -5.43
CA ARG A 53 -29.32 -37.11 -4.99
C ARG A 53 -30.40 -36.66 -5.96
N PRO A 54 -31.57 -36.18 -5.48
CA PRO A 54 -32.61 -35.68 -6.37
C PRO A 54 -32.14 -34.44 -7.14
N VAL A 55 -32.48 -34.36 -8.42
CA VAL A 55 -32.17 -33.20 -9.27
C VAL A 55 -33.17 -32.09 -8.98
N VAL A 56 -32.72 -31.02 -8.30
CA VAL A 56 -33.54 -29.82 -8.04
C VAL A 56 -33.49 -28.90 -9.26
N LYS A 57 -34.65 -28.67 -9.90
CA LYS A 57 -34.77 -27.69 -10.99
C LYS A 57 -34.85 -26.28 -10.41
N ARG A 58 -33.97 -25.38 -10.87
CA ARG A 58 -34.04 -23.95 -10.53
C ARG A 58 -35.23 -23.33 -11.27
N GLN A 59 -36.11 -22.64 -10.55
CA GLN A 59 -37.16 -21.84 -11.19
C GLN A 59 -36.50 -20.58 -11.78
N MET A 60 -36.75 -20.33 -13.06
CA MET A 60 -36.32 -19.09 -13.70
C MET A 60 -37.29 -17.98 -13.35
N ASP A 61 -36.76 -16.81 -13.05
CA ASP A 61 -37.56 -15.60 -12.88
C ASP A 61 -37.93 -15.02 -14.25
N ASN A 62 -39.21 -14.70 -14.45
CA ASN A 62 -39.75 -14.12 -15.68
C ASN A 62 -40.11 -12.63 -15.50
N LEU A 63 -39.73 -12.01 -14.38
CA LEU A 63 -39.96 -10.59 -14.13
C LEU A 63 -39.17 -9.72 -15.12
N LYS A 64 -39.90 -8.92 -15.87
CA LYS A 64 -39.37 -7.84 -16.70
C LYS A 64 -39.54 -6.54 -15.92
N GLN A 65 -38.51 -5.69 -15.91
CA GLN A 65 -38.67 -4.31 -15.47
C GLN A 65 -39.43 -3.58 -16.57
N GLU A 66 -40.77 -3.60 -16.49
CA GLU A 66 -41.64 -2.83 -17.37
C GLU A 66 -41.88 -1.45 -16.75
N GLY A 67 -41.76 -0.40 -17.57
CA GLY A 67 -42.01 0.99 -17.18
C GLY A 67 -40.77 1.87 -17.22
N GLU A 68 -40.88 3.02 -17.89
CA GLU A 68 -39.94 4.12 -17.71
C GLU A 68 -40.27 4.79 -16.37
N MET A 69 -39.40 4.61 -15.38
CA MET A 69 -39.52 5.36 -14.13
C MET A 69 -39.16 6.82 -14.46
N GLY A 70 -40.16 7.71 -14.45
CA GLY A 70 -39.97 9.14 -14.67
C GLY A 70 -38.89 9.66 -13.73
N GLY A 71 -37.72 9.98 -14.28
CA GLY A 71 -36.52 10.32 -13.52
C GLY A 71 -36.48 11.78 -13.06
N GLU A 72 -37.55 12.54 -13.28
CA GLU A 72 -37.62 13.96 -12.99
C GLU A 72 -38.53 14.20 -11.79
N SER A 73 -37.96 14.74 -10.72
CA SER A 73 -38.71 15.22 -9.56
C SER A 73 -39.31 16.59 -9.85
N GLU A 74 -40.41 16.93 -9.17
CA GLU A 74 -41.05 18.25 -9.29
C GLU A 74 -40.04 19.40 -9.08
N VAL A 75 -39.11 19.22 -8.13
CA VAL A 75 -38.01 20.16 -7.86
C VAL A 75 -37.11 20.40 -9.07
N HIS A 76 -36.85 19.37 -9.89
CA HIS A 76 -36.04 19.51 -11.11
C HIS A 76 -36.76 20.36 -12.17
N SER A 77 -38.09 20.24 -12.25
CA SER A 77 -38.90 21.04 -13.19
C SER A 77 -39.12 22.49 -12.74
N GLU A 78 -39.16 22.73 -11.43
CA GLU A 78 -39.43 24.06 -10.86
C GLU A 78 -38.17 24.94 -10.78
N PHE A 79 -37.00 24.35 -10.54
CA PHE A 79 -35.74 25.08 -10.36
C PHE A 79 -34.80 24.88 -11.55
N VAL A 80 -35.18 25.46 -12.69
CA VAL A 80 -34.32 25.55 -13.87
C VAL A 80 -33.43 26.79 -13.76
N ASP A 81 -32.12 26.62 -13.96
CA ASP A 81 -31.15 27.72 -13.95
C ASP A 81 -31.37 28.65 -15.16
N PHE A 82 -32.10 29.74 -14.95
CA PHE A 82 -32.25 30.78 -15.96
C PHE A 82 -30.99 31.66 -16.00
N PRO A 83 -30.37 31.86 -17.18
CA PRO A 83 -29.23 32.75 -17.31
C PRO A 83 -29.65 34.18 -16.96
N ARG A 84 -29.01 34.76 -15.92
CA ARG A 84 -29.23 36.15 -15.51
C ARG A 84 -28.29 37.06 -16.27
N GLU A 85 -28.82 38.10 -16.89
CA GLU A 85 -28.01 39.12 -17.55
C GLU A 85 -27.20 39.93 -16.52
N ARG A 86 -25.93 40.22 -16.83
CA ARG A 86 -25.09 41.06 -15.97
C ARG A 86 -25.57 42.51 -16.06
N PRO A 87 -25.68 43.23 -14.92
CA PRO A 87 -26.10 44.62 -14.94
C PRO A 87 -25.07 45.50 -15.67
N VAL A 88 -25.55 46.42 -16.52
CA VAL A 88 -24.70 47.35 -17.27
C VAL A 88 -24.25 48.49 -16.34
N VAL A 89 -22.96 48.50 -15.98
CA VAL A 89 -22.37 49.58 -15.18
C VAL A 89 -21.98 50.75 -16.10
N LYS A 90 -22.61 51.92 -15.92
CA LYS A 90 -22.24 53.16 -16.63
C LYS A 90 -21.07 53.85 -15.94
N ARG A 91 -19.93 53.95 -16.62
CA ARG A 91 -18.78 54.75 -16.14
C ARG A 91 -19.06 56.24 -16.32
N GLN A 92 -19.01 57.02 -15.25
CA GLN A 92 -19.08 58.47 -15.34
C GLN A 92 -17.75 59.00 -15.92
N MET A 93 -17.83 59.77 -16.99
CA MET A 93 -16.65 60.45 -17.55
C MET A 93 -16.44 61.76 -16.78
N ALA A 94 -15.22 62.02 -16.33
CA ALA A 94 -14.86 63.30 -15.72
C ALA A 94 -14.74 64.37 -16.82
N ASN A 95 -15.39 65.51 -16.64
CA ASN A 95 -15.37 66.65 -17.58
C ASN A 95 -14.28 67.69 -17.24
N LEU A 96 -13.35 67.37 -16.33
CA LEU A 96 -12.33 68.31 -15.90
C LEU A 96 -11.23 68.42 -16.96
N LYS A 97 -11.01 69.62 -17.46
CA LYS A 97 -9.88 69.98 -18.31
C LYS A 97 -8.87 70.73 -17.47
N GLN A 98 -7.57 70.50 -17.68
CA GLN A 98 -6.54 71.34 -17.10
C GLN A 98 -6.59 72.70 -17.81
N GLU A 99 -7.10 73.73 -17.14
CA GLU A 99 -7.07 75.10 -17.63
C GLU A 99 -5.82 75.83 -17.14
N GLY A 100 -5.29 76.71 -17.99
CA GLY A 100 -4.17 77.61 -17.69
C GLY A 100 -2.84 77.21 -18.36
N GLU A 101 -2.20 78.18 -19.00
CA GLU A 101 -0.78 78.07 -19.38
C GLU A 101 0.06 78.39 -18.15
N MET A 102 0.74 77.38 -17.60
CA MET A 102 1.69 77.61 -16.51
C MET A 102 2.99 78.13 -17.14
N GLY A 103 3.28 79.43 -16.98
CA GLY A 103 4.48 80.06 -17.51
C GLY A 103 5.74 79.32 -17.08
N GLY A 104 6.42 78.65 -18.01
CA GLY A 104 7.56 77.76 -17.76
C GLY A 104 8.91 78.45 -17.60
N GLN A 105 8.94 79.74 -17.28
CA GLN A 105 10.17 80.53 -17.16
C GLN A 105 10.12 81.28 -15.83
N SER A 106 11.09 81.00 -14.96
CA SER A 106 11.29 81.74 -13.71
C SER A 106 12.25 82.90 -13.92
N GLU A 107 12.17 83.94 -13.08
CA GLU A 107 13.04 85.14 -13.16
C GLU A 107 14.54 84.78 -13.15
N LYS A 108 14.91 83.69 -12.44
CA LYS A 108 16.28 83.18 -12.38
C LYS A 108 16.81 82.70 -13.73
N HIS A 109 15.94 82.21 -14.62
CA HIS A 109 16.33 81.77 -15.96
C HIS A 109 16.76 82.96 -16.83
N SER A 110 16.15 84.14 -16.65
CA SER A 110 16.58 85.35 -17.36
C SER A 110 17.86 85.97 -16.80
N GLU A 111 18.12 85.84 -15.49
CA GLU A 111 19.29 86.45 -14.85
C GLU A 111 20.61 85.69 -15.08
N TYR A 112 20.57 84.36 -15.21
CA TYR A 112 21.76 83.54 -15.42
C TYR A 112 21.76 82.90 -16.81
N ILE A 113 22.13 83.69 -17.82
CA ILE A 113 22.36 83.21 -19.18
C ILE A 113 23.83 82.80 -19.31
N ASN A 114 24.09 81.57 -19.79
CA ASN A 114 25.44 81.07 -19.99
C ASN A 114 26.16 81.83 -21.11
N PHE A 115 27.03 82.77 -20.76
CA PHE A 115 27.91 83.43 -21.73
C PHE A 115 29.08 82.51 -22.12
N PRO A 116 29.32 82.26 -23.42
CA PRO A 116 30.50 81.51 -23.85
C PRO A 116 31.78 82.29 -23.53
N ARG A 117 32.74 81.66 -22.85
CA ARG A 117 34.08 82.23 -22.62
C ARG A 117 35.02 81.84 -23.76
N GLU A 118 35.62 82.84 -24.40
CA GLU A 118 36.68 82.61 -25.39
C GLU A 118 38.02 82.27 -24.71
N ARG A 119 38.80 81.36 -25.30
CA ARG A 119 40.14 81.00 -24.80
C ARG A 119 41.15 82.07 -25.26
N PRO A 120 42.05 82.55 -24.38
CA PRO A 120 43.06 83.52 -24.77
C PRO A 120 44.07 82.91 -25.76
N VAL A 121 44.50 83.70 -26.76
CA VAL A 121 45.50 83.28 -27.75
C VAL A 121 46.90 83.41 -27.15
N VAL A 122 47.59 82.28 -26.98
CA VAL A 122 48.99 82.25 -26.51
C VAL A 122 49.93 82.39 -27.71
N LYS A 123 50.72 83.46 -27.77
CA LYS A 123 51.78 83.63 -28.78
C LYS A 123 53.04 82.88 -28.34
N ARG A 124 53.58 82.02 -29.20
CA ARG A 124 54.91 81.40 -29.00
C ARG A 124 56.00 82.40 -29.39
N GLN A 125 57.02 82.54 -28.55
CA GLN A 125 58.24 83.27 -28.90
C GLN A 125 59.11 82.34 -29.75
N MET A 126 59.62 82.85 -30.88
CA MET A 126 60.56 82.09 -31.71
C MET A 126 61.98 82.39 -31.24
N ASP A 127 62.76 81.35 -30.98
CA ASP A 127 64.20 81.48 -30.68
C ASP A 127 64.97 81.78 -31.97
N ASN A 128 65.91 82.72 -31.89
CA ASN A 128 66.76 83.12 -33.01
C ASN A 128 68.15 82.44 -32.99
N LEU A 129 68.31 81.34 -32.25
CA LEU A 129 69.59 80.66 -32.10
C LEU A 129 69.92 79.87 -33.38
N LYS A 130 71.06 80.16 -34.00
CA LYS A 130 71.61 79.36 -35.09
C LYS A 130 72.69 78.44 -34.52
N GLN A 131 72.63 77.14 -34.80
CA GLN A 131 73.74 76.24 -34.50
C GLN A 131 74.83 76.45 -35.55
N GLU A 132 75.93 77.10 -35.20
CA GLU A 132 77.17 77.05 -35.96
C GLU A 132 78.13 76.09 -35.27
N GLY A 133 78.60 75.08 -36.00
CA GLY A 133 79.57 74.11 -35.49
C GLY A 133 79.37 72.72 -36.08
N GLU A 134 80.20 72.35 -37.05
CA GLU A 134 80.28 71.01 -37.62
C GLU A 134 81.00 70.10 -36.62
N MET A 135 80.25 69.33 -35.83
CA MET A 135 80.83 68.30 -34.96
C MET A 135 81.08 67.03 -35.78
N GLY A 136 82.20 67.02 -36.50
CA GLY A 136 82.77 65.81 -37.08
C GLY A 136 83.25 64.88 -35.97
N GLY A 137 82.44 63.88 -35.66
CA GLY A 137 82.88 62.67 -34.96
C GLY A 137 83.19 61.60 -36.00
N GLU A 138 84.47 61.50 -36.38
CA GLU A 138 84.99 60.32 -37.10
C GLU A 138 84.99 59.10 -36.15
N SER A 139 84.43 58.01 -36.67
CA SER A 139 84.54 56.58 -36.34
C SER A 139 84.98 56.14 -34.93
#